data_AF-A0A0H5CMF8-F1
#
_entry.id   AF-A0A0H5CMF8-F1
#
_cell.length_a   1.000
_cell.length_b   1.000
_cell.length_c   1.000
_cell.angle_alpha   90.00
_cell.angle_beta   90.00
_cell.angle_gamma   90.00
#
_symmetry.space_group_name_H-M   'P 1'
#
loop_
_entity.id
_entity.type
_entity.pdbx_description
1 polymer ?
#
loop_
_entity_poly.entity_id
_entity_poly.type
_entity_poly.pdbx_seq_one_letter_code
_entity_poly.pdbx_strand_id
1 'polypeptide(L)' 'MTDTTSELAAILLGQPLGDWVRVKRGAGLSWSHISRDLYIATSGRISRTGETLRVRYPDPSPDDADSTTRQTA' A
#
# COMPACT_ATOMS: atom_id res chain seq x y z
N MET A 1 13.72 -0.66 8.56
CA MET A 1 13.28 0.40 9.50
C MET A 1 11.82 0.67 9.26
N THR A 2 10.95 0.24 10.17
CA THR A 2 9.53 0.57 10.11
C THR A 2 9.36 2.03 10.53
N ASP A 3 8.82 2.86 9.65
CA ASP A 3 8.57 4.27 9.92
C ASP A 3 7.31 4.39 10.79
N THR A 4 7.35 5.14 11.88
CA THR A 4 6.23 5.33 12.82
C THR A 4 4.94 5.77 12.11
N THR A 5 5.06 6.48 10.98
CA THR A 5 3.90 6.85 10.14
C THR A 5 3.21 5.63 9.55
N SER A 6 3.98 4.62 9.13
CA SER A 6 3.43 3.39 8.56
C SER A 6 2.70 2.56 9.61
N GLU A 7 3.19 2.54 10.86
CA GLU A 7 2.52 1.87 11.98
C GLU A 7 1.21 2.58 12.35
N LEU A 8 1.24 3.91 12.46
CA LEU A 8 0.02 4.70 12.70
C LEU A 8 -1.00 4.49 11.57
N ALA A 9 -0.57 4.52 10.31
CA ALA A 9 -1.43 4.23 9.19
C ALA A 9 -2.03 2.82 9.28
N ALA A 10 -1.25 1.82 9.72
CA ALA A 10 -1.75 0.47 9.87
C ALA A 10 -2.85 0.37 10.94
N ILE A 11 -2.70 1.08 12.06
CA ILE A 11 -3.71 1.16 13.12
C ILE A 11 -4.98 1.84 12.60
N LEU A 12 -4.84 2.96 11.89
CA LEU A 12 -5.98 3.73 11.38
C LEU A 12 -6.74 3.00 10.26
N LEU A 13 -6.03 2.25 9.41
CA LEU A 13 -6.62 1.48 8.31
C LEU A 13 -7.12 0.10 8.75
N GLY A 14 -6.75 -0.36 9.95
CA GLY A 14 -7.01 -1.72 10.43
C GLY A 14 -6.25 -2.82 9.68
N GLN A 15 -5.26 -2.45 8.87
CA GLN A 15 -4.44 -3.39 8.08
C GLN A 15 -3.09 -2.75 7.74
N PRO A 16 -2.04 -3.53 7.41
CA PRO A 16 -0.74 -2.98 7.05
C PRO A 16 -0.81 -2.01 5.85
N LEU A 17 -0.19 -0.83 5.97
CA LEU A 17 -0.19 0.19 4.91
C LEU A 17 0.32 -0.38 3.57
N GLY A 18 1.32 -1.26 3.59
CA GLY A 18 1.85 -1.87 2.38
C GLY A 18 0.83 -2.75 1.64
N ASP A 19 0.07 -3.55 2.37
CA ASP A 19 -1.00 -4.38 1.80
C ASP A 19 -2.12 -3.53 1.23
N TRP A 20 -2.55 -2.51 1.98
CA TRP A 20 -3.56 -1.58 1.54
C TRP A 20 -3.16 -0.87 0.22
N VAL A 21 -1.91 -0.42 0.11
CA VAL A 21 -1.38 0.20 -1.11
C VAL A 21 -1.33 -0.82 -2.26
N ARG A 22 -0.90 -2.06 -2.01
CA ARG A 22 -0.86 -3.12 -3.03
C ARG A 22 -2.24 -3.46 -3.58
N VAL A 23 -3.26 -3.59 -2.72
CA VAL A 23 -4.64 -3.84 -3.15
C VAL A 23 -5.12 -2.71 -4.07
N LYS A 24 -4.86 -1.46 -3.68
CA LYS A 24 -5.26 -0.28 -4.48
C LYS A 24 -4.50 -0.20 -5.81
N ARG A 25 -3.21 -0.55 -5.83
CA ARG A 25 -2.41 -0.65 -7.06
C ARG A 25 -2.85 -1.77 -7.98
N GLY A 26 -3.14 -2.96 -7.42
CA GLY A 26 -3.67 -4.10 -8.17
C GLY A 26 -5.05 -3.80 -8.79
N ALA A 27 -5.83 -2.91 -8.18
CA ALA A 27 -7.07 -2.38 -8.76
C ALA A 27 -6.86 -1.34 -9.88
N GLY A 28 -5.61 -1.02 -10.25
CA GLY A 28 -5.29 -0.08 -11.32
C GLY A 28 -5.35 1.41 -10.92
N LEU A 29 -5.40 1.73 -9.62
CA LEU A 29 -5.49 3.13 -9.18
C LEU A 29 -4.14 3.86 -9.33
N SER A 30 -4.19 5.09 -9.86
CA SER A 30 -3.03 5.98 -9.94
C SER A 30 -2.51 6.37 -8.56
N TRP A 31 -1.20 6.56 -8.44
CA TRP A 31 -0.53 6.94 -7.18
C TRP A 31 -1.15 8.17 -6.50
N SER A 32 -1.52 9.20 -7.27
CA SER A 32 -2.20 10.40 -6.75
C SER A 32 -3.57 10.09 -6.14
N HIS A 33 -4.28 9.11 -6.71
CA HIS A 33 -5.56 8.66 -6.21
C HIS A 33 -5.37 7.91 -4.89
N ILE A 34 -4.38 7.01 -4.84
CA ILE A 34 -4.04 6.25 -3.62
C ILE A 34 -3.63 7.19 -2.48
N SER A 35 -2.83 8.22 -2.75
CA SER A 35 -2.49 9.21 -1.72
C SER A 35 -3.70 9.98 -1.18
N ARG A 36 -4.65 10.33 -2.06
CA ARG A 36 -5.88 11.01 -1.66
C ARG A 36 -6.76 10.09 -0.82
N ASP A 37 -6.90 8.85 -1.25
CA ASP A 37 -7.71 7.84 -0.56
C ASP A 37 -7.11 7.50 0.81
N LEU A 38 -5.78 7.45 0.91
CA LEU A 38 -5.06 7.29 2.18
C LEU A 38 -5.33 8.46 3.13
N TYR A 39 -5.28 9.69 2.61
CA TYR A 39 -5.58 10.88 3.40
C TYR A 39 -7.03 10.83 3.93
N ILE A 40 -8.00 10.45 3.09
CA ILE A 40 -9.41 10.34 3.49
C ILE A 40 -9.61 9.21 4.50
N ALA A 41 -9.08 8.02 4.23
CA ALA A 41 -9.23 6.83 5.07
C ALA A 41 -8.58 6.99 6.45
N THR A 42 -7.58 7.86 6.56
CA THR A 42 -6.92 8.19 7.84
C THR A 42 -7.45 9.47 8.48
N SER A 43 -8.61 9.97 8.03
CA SER A 43 -9.23 11.21 8.51
C SER A 43 -8.28 12.41 8.52
N GLY A 44 -7.44 12.49 7.48
CA GLY A 44 -6.45 13.54 7.27
C GLY A 44 -5.17 13.44 8.11
N ARG A 45 -5.01 12.38 8.91
CA ARG A 45 -3.85 12.22 9.80
C ARG A 45 -2.56 11.81 9.08
N ILE A 46 -2.69 11.13 7.94
CA ILE A 46 -1.55 10.67 7.15
C ILE A 46 -1.56 11.36 5.79
N SER A 47 -0.62 12.29 5.61
CA SER A 47 -0.37 12.96 4.34
C SER A 47 0.92 12.42 3.71
N ARG A 48 0.79 11.59 2.67
CA ARG A 48 1.91 11.10 1.86
C ARG A 48 1.61 11.37 0.39
N THR A 49 2.59 11.87 -0.35
CA THR A 49 2.44 12.09 -1.80
C THR A 49 2.43 10.75 -2.54
N GLY A 50 1.79 10.72 -3.71
CA GLY A 50 1.82 9.53 -4.58
C GLY A 50 3.24 9.09 -4.94
N GLU A 51 4.18 10.03 -5.09
CA GLU A 51 5.59 9.73 -5.32
C GLU A 51 6.24 9.03 -4.12
N THR A 52 5.95 9.48 -2.90
CA THR A 52 6.46 8.83 -1.68
C THR A 52 5.94 7.40 -1.57
N LEU A 53 4.66 7.19 -1.89
CA LEU A 53 4.06 5.86 -1.91
C LEU A 53 4.71 4.97 -2.97
N ARG A 54 4.96 5.49 -4.17
CA ARG A 54 5.61 4.76 -5.27
C ARG A 54 7.04 4.32 -4.93
N VAL A 55 7.82 5.19 -4.29
CA VAL A 55 9.21 4.87 -3.91
C VAL A 55 9.24 3.81 -2.80
N ARG A 56 8.30 3.88 -1.85
CA ARG A 56 8.26 2.97 -0.69
C ARG A 56 7.59 1.62 -1.01
N TYR A 57 6.59 1.62 -1.87
CA TYR A 57 5.82 0.45 -2.26
C TYR A 57 5.87 0.34 -3.78
N PRO A 58 6.91 -0.30 -4.35
CA PRO A 58 6.96 -0.52 -5.79
C PRO A 58 5.74 -1.31 -6.25
N ASP A 59 5.42 -1.15 -7.53
CA ASP A 59 4.32 -1.89 -8.16
C ASP A 59 4.52 -3.39 -7.92
N PRO A 60 3.46 -4.15 -7.57
CA PRO A 60 3.60 -5.59 -7.48
C PRO A 60 4.04 -6.09 -8.85
N SER A 61 5.29 -6.57 -8.95
CA SER A 61 5.77 -7.20 -10.17
C SER A 61 4.82 -8.35 -10.52
N PRO A 62 4.54 -8.60 -11.81
CA PRO A 62 3.71 -9.74 -12.22
C PRO A 62 4.28 -11.09 -11.74
N ASP A 63 5.55 -11.13 -11.35
CA ASP A 63 6.26 -12.30 -10.81
C ASP A 63 5.86 -12.66 -9.36
N ASP A 64 5.45 -11.70 -8.54
CA ASP A 64 5.04 -11.94 -7.14
C ASP A 64 3.70 -12.71 -7.03
N ALA A 65 2.89 -12.71 -8.10
CA ALA A 65 1.61 -13.43 -8.14
C ALA A 65 1.77 -14.94 -8.41
N ASP A 66 2.92 -15.40 -8.92
CA ASP A 66 3.15 -16.80 -9.34
C ASP A 66 3.77 -17.68 -8.24
N SER A 67 4.08 -17.16 -7.05
CA SER A 67 4.79 -17.95 -6.01
C SER A 67 3.89 -18.76 -5.06
N THR A 68 2.56 -18.73 -5.20
CA THR A 68 1.63 -19.44 -4.27
C THR A 68 1.10 -20.79 -4.78
N THR A 69 1.48 -21.26 -5.97
CA THR A 69 0.87 -22.47 -6.59
C THR A 69 1.80 -23.68 -6.74
N ARG A 70 3.06 -23.65 -6.27
CA ARG A 70 4.01 -24.78 -6.45
C ARG A 70 4.53 -25.46 -5.19
N GLN A 71 3.76 -25.49 -4.09
CA GLN A 71 4.11 -26.28 -2.91
C GLN A 71 2.98 -27.22 -2.47
N THR A 72 2.56 -28.13 -3.36
CA THR A 72 1.94 -29.42 -2.99
C THR A 72 2.13 -30.41 -4.16
N ALA A 73 3.19 -31.20 -4.11
CA ALA A 73 3.33 -32.47 -4.86
C ALA A 73 4.27 -33.38 -4.08
#